data_AF-A0A5N6SN19-F1
#
_entry.id   AF-A0A5N6SN19-F1
#
_cell.length_a   1.000
_cell.length_b   1.000
_cell.length_c   1.000
_cell.angle_alpha   90.00
_cell.angle_beta   90.00
_cell.angle_gamma   90.00
#
_symmetry.space_group_name_H-M   'P 1'
#
loop_
_entity.id
_entity.type
_entity.pdbx_description
1 polymer ?
#
loop_
_entity_poly.entity_id
_entity_poly.type
_entity_poly.pdbx_seq_one_letter_code
_entity_poly.pdbx_strand_id
1 'polypeptide(L)' 'MVGQIPGLRSLKTNPPLPISVPRAKGFDMGLVAVLDKKEDVAVYAAHPAHLEVHKLREELCEDTLAYDLEFEE' A
#
# COMPACT_ATOMS: atom_id res chain seq x y z
N MET A 1 7.45 1.17 -9.48
CA MET A 1 6.02 1.49 -9.67
C MET A 1 5.78 2.99 -9.82
N VAL A 2 6.34 3.86 -8.96
CA VAL A 2 6.27 5.32 -9.17
C VAL A 2 6.85 5.68 -10.55
N GLY A 3 6.14 6.51 -11.31
CA GLY A 3 6.47 6.86 -12.70
C GLY A 3 6.07 5.82 -13.76
N GLN A 4 5.60 4.64 -13.36
CA GLN A 4 5.02 3.64 -14.27
C GLN A 4 3.50 3.57 -14.16
N ILE A 5 2.96 3.64 -12.94
CA ILE A 5 1.52 3.64 -12.69
C ILE A 5 1.01 5.08 -12.74
N PRO A 6 0.09 5.44 -13.64
CA PRO A 6 -0.53 6.76 -13.65
C PRO A 6 -1.19 7.07 -12.31
N GLY A 7 -1.00 8.30 -11.81
CA GLY A 7 -1.60 8.74 -10.55
C GLY A 7 -0.81 8.36 -9.29
N LEU A 8 0.16 7.44 -9.35
CA LEU A 8 0.94 7.04 -8.16
C LEU A 8 2.05 8.06 -7.86
N ARG A 9 1.84 8.88 -6.82
CA ARG A 9 2.80 9.90 -6.35
C ARG A 9 3.96 9.29 -5.54
N SER A 10 3.64 8.38 -4.62
CA SER A 10 4.66 7.74 -3.78
C SER A 10 4.22 6.37 -3.29
N LEU A 11 5.20 5.50 -3.02
CA LEU A 11 5.00 4.20 -2.40
C LEU A 11 6.12 3.98 -1.38
N LYS A 12 5.76 3.72 -0.13
CA LYS A 12 6.71 3.49 0.97
C LYS A 12 6.30 2.28 1.78
N THR A 13 7.30 1.57 2.31
CA THR A 13 7.11 0.40 3.18
C THR A 13 8.05 0.46 4.36
N ASN A 14 7.60 0.09 5.55
CA ASN A 14 8.44 -0.01 6.76
C ASN A 14 7.69 -0.82 7.85
N PRO A 15 8.38 -1.47 8.79
CA PRO A 15 7.77 -1.93 10.04
C PRO A 15 7.11 -0.81 10.87
N PRO A 16 6.18 -1.16 11.77
CA PRO A 16 5.67 -0.23 12.75
C PRO A 16 6.79 0.26 13.68
N LEU A 17 6.71 1.52 14.10
CA LEU A 17 7.61 2.06 15.11
C LEU A 17 7.47 1.29 16.43
N PRO A 18 8.56 1.14 17.23
CA PRO A 18 8.51 0.38 18.49
C PRO A 18 7.39 0.80 19.44
N ILE A 19 7.10 2.10 19.54
CA ILE A 19 6.01 2.63 20.40
C ILE A 19 4.60 2.21 19.95
N SER A 20 4.42 1.84 18.68
CA SER A 20 3.13 1.46 18.10
C SER A 20 2.93 -0.04 18.03
N VAL A 21 3.95 -0.86 18.28
CA VAL A 21 3.86 -2.34 18.27
C VAL A 21 2.68 -2.86 19.10
N PRO A 22 2.40 -2.39 20.33
CA PRO A 22 1.24 -2.87 21.10
C PRO A 22 -0.12 -2.60 20.44
N ARG A 23 -0.18 -1.61 19.52
CA ARG A 23 -1.39 -1.22 18.79
C ARG A 23 -1.42 -1.75 17.36
N ALA A 24 -0.33 -2.33 16.87
CA ALA A 24 -0.22 -2.86 15.51
C ALA A 24 -0.99 -4.17 15.31
N LYS A 25 -1.60 -4.74 16.36
CA LYS A 25 -2.46 -5.95 16.28
C LYS A 25 -1.79 -7.15 15.60
N GLY A 26 -0.47 -7.27 15.75
CA GLY A 26 0.31 -8.35 15.15
C GLY A 26 0.84 -8.05 13.74
N PHE A 27 0.35 -7.01 13.06
CA PHE A 27 0.92 -6.56 11.79
C PHE A 27 2.31 -5.95 12.02
N ASP A 28 3.29 -6.43 11.26
CA ASP A 28 4.71 -6.11 11.40
C ASP A 28 5.28 -5.35 10.20
N MET A 29 4.44 -5.07 9.19
CA MET A 29 4.78 -4.28 8.01
C MET A 29 3.63 -3.34 7.65
N GLY A 30 3.97 -2.11 7.29
CA GLY A 30 3.06 -1.13 6.70
C GLY A 30 3.48 -0.76 5.28
N LEU A 31 2.49 -0.51 4.42
CA LEU A 31 2.65 0.05 3.08
C LEU A 31 1.75 1.27 2.94
N VAL A 32 2.31 2.37 2.43
CA VAL A 32 1.57 3.61 2.14
C VAL A 32 1.79 3.98 0.69
N ALA A 33 0.71 4.00 -0.08
CA ALA A 33 0.66 4.52 -1.43
C ALA A 33 -0.10 5.85 -1.42
N VAL A 34 0.49 6.89 -2.00
CA VAL A 34 -0.19 8.19 -2.18
C VAL A 34 -0.49 8.35 -3.65
N LEU A 35 -1.76 8.59 -3.98
CA LEU A 35 -2.24 8.76 -5.34
C LEU A 35 -2.77 10.19 -5.56
N ASP A 36 -2.89 10.59 -6.83
CA ASP A 36 -3.35 11.92 -7.22
C ASP A 36 -4.82 12.17 -6.88
N LYS A 37 -5.68 11.16 -7.04
CA LYS A 37 -7.12 11.20 -6.78
C LYS A 37 -7.66 9.79 -6.50
N LYS A 38 -8.83 9.69 -5.88
CA LYS A 38 -9.43 8.40 -5.52
C LYS A 38 -9.66 7.46 -6.72
N GLU A 39 -9.95 7.99 -7.90
CA GLU A 39 -10.20 7.15 -9.09
C GLU A 39 -8.95 6.39 -9.52
N ASP A 40 -7.76 6.91 -9.19
CA ASP A 40 -6.49 6.27 -9.56
C ASP A 40 -6.21 5.02 -8.72
N VAL A 41 -6.94 4.80 -7.60
CA VAL A 41 -6.84 3.56 -6.80
C VAL A 41 -7.19 2.34 -7.64
N ALA A 42 -8.25 2.43 -8.46
CA ALA A 42 -8.65 1.32 -9.33
C ALA A 42 -7.62 1.06 -10.43
N VAL A 43 -7.02 2.13 -10.98
CA VAL A 43 -5.94 2.03 -11.98
C VAL A 43 -4.72 1.35 -11.36
N TYR A 44 -4.31 1.78 -10.16
CA TYR A 44 -3.21 1.18 -9.43
C TYR A 44 -3.44 -0.30 -9.13
N ALA A 45 -4.62 -0.65 -8.61
CA ALA A 45 -4.97 -2.03 -8.24
C ALA A 45 -4.88 -3.00 -9.43
N ALA A 46 -5.34 -2.58 -10.61
CA ALA A 46 -5.36 -3.42 -11.82
C ALA A 46 -4.07 -3.35 -12.66
N HIS A 47 -3.12 -2.47 -12.33
CA HIS A 47 -1.93 -2.27 -13.14
C HIS A 47 -1.00 -3.50 -13.08
N PRO A 48 -0.45 -4.01 -14.21
CA PRO A 48 0.40 -5.20 -14.22
C PRO A 48 1.58 -5.14 -13.23
N ALA A 49 2.26 -4.00 -13.16
CA ALA A 49 3.35 -3.80 -12.19
C ALA A 49 2.90 -3.93 -10.72
N HIS A 50 1.66 -3.56 -10.40
CA HIS A 50 1.10 -3.77 -9.06
C HIS A 50 0.72 -5.25 -8.85
N LEU A 51 0.16 -5.92 -9.87
CA LEU A 51 -0.20 -7.33 -9.78
C LEU A 51 1.01 -8.24 -9.52
N GLU A 52 2.18 -7.92 -10.07
CA GLU A 52 3.43 -8.62 -9.75
C GLU A 52 3.81 -8.49 -8.27
N VAL A 53 3.73 -7.28 -7.72
CA VAL A 53 3.98 -7.02 -6.29
C VAL A 53 2.92 -7.66 -5.41
N HIS A 54 1.67 -7.64 -5.85
CA HIS A 54 0.55 -8.25 -5.15
C HIS A 54 0.76 -9.75 -4.98
N LYS A 55 1.18 -10.45 -6.05
CA LYS A 55 1.51 -11.86 -5.99
C LYS A 55 2.63 -12.16 -4.98
N LEU A 56 3.71 -11.38 -5.01
CA LEU A 56 4.80 -11.52 -4.02
C LEU A 56 4.29 -11.32 -2.59
N ARG A 57 3.39 -10.36 -2.38
CA ARG A 57 2.76 -10.14 -1.08
C ARG A 57 1.93 -11.34 -0.63
N GLU A 58 1.15 -11.97 -1.52
CA GLU A 58 0.36 -13.16 -1.19
C GLU A 58 1.24 -14.36 -0.82
N GLU A 59 2.44 -14.46 -1.39
CA GLU A 59 3.40 -15.53 -1.08
C GLU A 59 4.15 -15.30 0.24
N LEU A 60 4.33 -14.04 0.66
CA LEU A 60 5.15 -13.66 1.82
C LEU A 60 4.35 -13.34 3.08
N CYS A 61 3.10 -12.87 2.95
CA CYS A 61 2.30 -12.37 4.07
C CYS A 61 1.16 -13.34 4.39
N GLU A 62 0.99 -13.66 5.67
CA GLU A 62 -0.11 -14.49 6.15
C GLU A 62 -1.44 -13.71 6.19
N ASP A 63 -1.40 -12.49 6.72
CA ASP A 63 -2.55 -11.60 6.87
C ASP A 63 -2.35 -10.28 6.12
N THR A 64 -3.45 -9.66 5.68
CA THR A 64 -3.41 -8.31 5.11
C THR A 64 -4.68 -7.54 5.40
N LEU A 65 -4.53 -6.29 5.81
CA LEU A 65 -5.60 -5.30 5.92
C LEU A 65 -5.24 -4.09 5.06
N ALA A 66 -6.14 -3.65 4.19
CA ALA A 66 -5.96 -2.48 3.34
C ALA A 66 -7.24 -1.64 3.34
N TYR A 67 -7.08 -0.32 3.29
CA TYR A 67 -8.16 0.64 3.16
C TYR A 67 -7.63 1.87 2.43
N ASP A 68 -8.46 2.45 1.58
CA ASP A 68 -8.16 3.66 0.82
C ASP A 68 -8.87 4.85 1.47
N LEU A 69 -8.14 5.94 1.68
CA LEU A 69 -8.64 7.14 2.36
C LEU A 69 -8.39 8.36 1.49
N GLU A 70 -9.39 9.23 1.40
CA GLU A 70 -9.29 10.57 0.82
C GLU A 70 -9.14 11.57 1.97
N PHE A 71 -8.18 12.48 1.85
CA PHE A 71 -7.93 13.54 2.82
C PHE A 71 -8.19 14.90 2.15
N GLU A 72 -8.72 15.85 2.89
CA GLU A 72 -8.77 17.26 2.45
C GLU A 72 -7.33 17.83 2.49
N GLU A 73 -6.92 18.53 1.42
CA GLU A 73 -5.62 19.22 1.34
C GLU A 73 -5.60 20.55 2.10
#